data_AF-A0A958KKZ2-F1
#
_entry.id   AF-A0A958KKZ2-F1
#
_cell.length_a   1.000
_cell.length_b   1.000
_cell.length_c   1.000
_cell.angle_alpha   90.00
_cell.angle_beta   90.00
_cell.angle_gamma   90.00
#
_symmetry.space_group_name_H-M   'P 1'
#
loop_
_entity.id
_entity.type
_entity.pdbx_description
1 polymer ?
#
loop_
_entity_poly.entity_id
_entity_poly.type
_entity_poly.pdbx_seq_one_letter_code
_entity_poly.pdbx_strand_id
1 'polypeptide(L)'
;MANRLSLLAVVSALFIWTGTASAAPRGKVYTALSVRHADVSTAKLTQLAGGENQLVSELLTLRRDDSQPFISTRSEKLLLEFAARDEVSAALEADLRDPEMAGLARIIAVYIDDVPNPEIRRNLALLAIERSKRDSAFLPYARGLKGSKDKAVAEMARKALN
;
A
#
# COMPACT_ATOMS: atom_id res chain seq x y z
N MET A 1 72.81 22.57 15.37
CA MET A 1 71.78 21.99 16.24
C MET A 1 70.43 22.42 15.71
N ALA A 2 69.62 21.44 15.31
CA ALA A 2 68.39 21.62 14.57
C ALA A 2 67.22 21.95 15.50
N ASN A 3 66.40 22.92 15.10
CA ASN A 3 65.05 23.05 15.62
C ASN A 3 64.15 23.48 14.45
N ARG A 4 63.60 22.50 13.72
CA ARG A 4 62.56 22.73 12.71
C ARG A 4 61.28 22.07 13.21
N LEU A 5 60.39 22.93 13.70
CA LEU A 5 59.01 22.60 14.03
C LEU A 5 58.31 22.04 12.79
N SER A 6 57.84 20.81 12.92
CA SER A 6 56.98 20.11 11.98
C SER A 6 55.57 20.71 12.00
N LEU A 7 55.21 21.46 10.96
CA LEU A 7 53.83 21.84 10.69
C LEU A 7 53.14 20.62 10.04
N LEU A 8 52.35 19.87 10.81
CA LEU A 8 51.40 18.90 10.25
C LEU A 8 50.29 19.66 9.52
N ALA A 9 50.31 19.63 8.19
CA ALA A 9 49.16 20.00 7.39
C ALA A 9 48.15 18.85 7.43
N VAL A 10 47.06 19.04 8.18
CA VAL A 10 45.89 18.16 8.14
C VAL A 10 45.18 18.42 6.82
N VAL A 11 45.35 17.52 5.85
CA VAL A 11 44.58 17.51 4.60
C VAL A 11 43.20 16.93 4.91
N SER A 12 42.25 17.79 5.25
CA SER A 12 40.83 17.43 5.28
C SER A 12 40.35 17.23 3.84
N ALA A 13 40.35 15.98 3.38
CA ALA A 13 39.69 15.61 2.14
C ALA A 13 38.17 15.82 2.31
N LEU A 14 37.65 16.88 1.69
CA LEU A 14 36.21 17.01 1.45
C LEU A 14 35.80 15.87 0.50
N PHE A 15 35.21 14.83 1.05
CA PHE A 15 34.36 13.93 0.27
C PHE A 15 33.11 14.71 -0.13
N ILE A 16 33.15 15.30 -1.32
CA ILE A 16 31.97 15.85 -1.99
C ILE A 16 31.14 14.62 -2.39
N TRP A 17 30.23 14.20 -1.51
CA TRP A 17 29.10 13.38 -1.89
C TRP A 17 28.23 14.20 -2.83
N THR A 18 28.55 14.18 -4.13
CA THR A 18 27.54 14.43 -5.15
C THR A 18 26.65 13.20 -5.15
N GLY A 19 25.74 13.14 -4.17
CA GLY A 19 24.57 12.28 -4.25
C GLY A 19 23.74 12.78 -5.41
N THR A 20 24.08 12.37 -6.63
CA THR A 20 23.14 12.41 -7.73
C THR A 20 22.03 11.48 -7.33
N ALA A 21 20.98 12.03 -6.72
CA ALA A 21 19.69 11.37 -6.63
C ALA A 21 19.26 11.14 -8.08
N SER A 22 19.65 9.99 -8.62
CA SER A 22 19.09 9.47 -9.86
C SER A 22 17.63 9.20 -9.53
N ALA A 23 16.76 10.16 -9.83
CA ALA A 23 15.34 9.93 -9.86
C ALA A 23 15.15 8.90 -10.98
N ALA A 24 15.12 7.62 -10.63
CA ALA A 24 14.71 6.57 -11.54
C ALA A 24 13.40 7.06 -12.20
N PRO A 25 13.29 7.05 -13.54
CA PRO A 25 12.11 7.54 -14.20
C PRO A 25 10.91 6.80 -13.63
N ARG A 26 10.03 7.54 -12.95
CA ARG A 26 8.86 6.98 -12.30
C ARG A 26 7.96 6.35 -13.37
N GLY A 27 7.43 5.15 -13.11
CA GLY A 27 6.67 4.36 -14.07
C GLY A 27 5.46 5.11 -14.67
N LYS A 28 4.96 4.64 -15.82
CA LYS A 28 3.78 5.24 -16.47
C LYS A 28 2.53 5.11 -15.58
N VAL A 29 2.41 4.00 -14.84
CA VAL A 29 1.32 3.78 -13.87
C VAL A 29 1.43 4.79 -12.73
N TYR A 30 2.63 5.00 -12.16
CA TYR A 30 2.86 6.03 -11.14
C TYR A 30 2.36 7.40 -11.61
N THR A 31 2.79 7.80 -12.81
CA THR A 31 2.44 9.11 -13.38
C THR A 31 0.94 9.24 -13.57
N ALA A 32 0.28 8.19 -14.08
CA ALA A 32 -1.17 8.17 -14.21
C ALA A 32 -1.90 8.28 -12.87
N LEU A 33 -1.48 7.53 -11.85
CA LEU A 33 -2.06 7.57 -10.51
C LEU A 33 -1.78 8.88 -9.76
N SER A 34 -0.70 9.58 -10.12
CA SER A 34 -0.33 10.87 -9.52
C SER A 34 -1.30 12.00 -9.88
N VAL A 35 -2.09 11.86 -10.96
CA VAL A 35 -3.00 12.91 -11.42
C VAL A 35 -4.29 12.89 -10.60
N ARG A 36 -4.52 13.97 -9.84
CA ARG A 36 -5.60 14.05 -8.84
C ARG A 36 -7.01 13.82 -9.39
N HIS A 37 -7.27 14.19 -10.64
CA HIS A 37 -8.61 14.18 -11.27
C HIS A 37 -8.71 13.32 -12.53
N ALA A 38 -7.70 12.49 -12.83
CA ALA A 38 -7.80 11.57 -13.94
C ALA A 38 -8.51 10.29 -13.48
N ASP A 39 -9.71 10.05 -13.99
CA ASP A 39 -10.37 8.73 -13.91
C ASP A 39 -9.66 7.80 -14.87
N VAL A 40 -8.50 7.27 -14.46
CA VAL A 40 -7.76 6.30 -15.25
C VAL A 40 -8.36 4.92 -14.99
N SER A 41 -9.02 4.36 -16.00
CA SER A 41 -9.61 3.02 -15.91
C SER A 41 -8.53 1.94 -15.74
N THR A 42 -8.88 0.82 -15.09
CA THR A 42 -7.99 -0.36 -14.97
C THR A 42 -7.46 -0.80 -16.33
N ALA A 43 -8.32 -0.83 -17.36
CA ALA A 43 -7.90 -1.15 -18.74
C ALA A 43 -6.81 -0.20 -19.27
N LYS A 44 -6.91 1.10 -18.97
CA LYS A 44 -5.88 2.07 -19.37
C LYS A 44 -4.59 1.86 -18.60
N LEU A 45 -4.66 1.57 -17.30
CA LEU A 45 -3.48 1.24 -16.49
C LEU A 45 -2.78 -0.02 -16.97
N THR A 46 -3.54 -1.06 -17.33
CA THR A 46 -3.02 -2.31 -17.90
C THR A 46 -2.26 -2.05 -19.19
N GLN A 47 -2.82 -1.19 -20.07
CA GLN A 47 -2.13 -0.78 -21.30
C GLN A 47 -0.83 -0.04 -21.01
N LEU A 48 -0.82 0.87 -20.02
CA LEU A 48 0.35 1.66 -19.65
C LEU A 48 1.46 0.82 -19.03
N ALA A 49 1.10 -0.18 -18.23
CA ALA A 49 2.03 -1.14 -17.64
C ALA A 49 2.58 -2.15 -18.65
N GLY A 50 1.91 -2.35 -19.79
CA GLY A 50 2.30 -3.36 -20.78
C GLY A 50 1.73 -4.76 -20.50
N GLY A 51 0.67 -4.85 -19.69
CA GLY A 51 -0.01 -6.09 -19.35
C GLY A 51 -0.44 -6.14 -17.89
N GLU A 52 -1.35 -7.07 -17.57
CA GLU A 52 -1.93 -7.17 -16.23
C GLU A 52 -0.89 -7.57 -15.18
N ASN A 53 -0.01 -8.52 -15.50
CA ASN A 53 1.06 -8.96 -14.59
C ASN A 53 1.99 -7.80 -14.20
N GLN A 54 2.34 -6.95 -15.17
CA GLN A 54 3.19 -5.79 -14.92
C GLN A 54 2.44 -4.74 -14.10
N LEU A 55 1.14 -4.53 -14.37
CA LEU A 55 0.30 -3.65 -13.56
C LEU A 55 0.24 -4.12 -12.10
N VAL A 56 -0.06 -5.40 -11.86
CA VAL A 56 -0.14 -5.95 -10.50
C VAL A 56 1.20 -5.80 -9.77
N SER A 57 2.32 -6.09 -10.44
CA SER A 57 3.66 -5.90 -9.86
C SER A 57 3.94 -4.43 -9.50
N GLU A 58 3.59 -3.49 -10.38
CA GLU A 58 3.73 -2.06 -10.10
C GLU A 58 2.82 -1.63 -8.95
N LEU A 59 1.54 -2.01 -8.93
CA LEU A 59 0.61 -1.66 -7.85
C LEU A 59 1.05 -2.22 -6.49
N LEU A 60 1.56 -3.46 -6.45
CA LEU A 60 2.11 -4.08 -5.24
C LEU A 60 3.32 -3.31 -4.68
N THR A 61 4.09 -2.67 -5.55
CA THR A 61 5.21 -1.80 -5.16
C THR A 61 4.68 -0.45 -4.67
N LEU A 62 3.80 0.17 -5.45
CA LEU A 62 3.28 1.52 -5.19
C LEU A 62 2.43 1.62 -3.93
N ARG A 63 1.75 0.54 -3.51
CA ARG A 63 1.00 0.52 -2.25
C ARG A 63 1.88 0.81 -1.02
N ARG A 64 3.18 0.51 -1.10
CA ARG A 64 4.18 0.74 -0.04
C ARG A 64 4.95 2.06 -0.23
N ASP A 65 4.58 2.90 -1.20
CA ASP A 65 5.25 4.17 -1.43
C ASP A 65 4.74 5.26 -0.48
N ASP A 66 5.48 5.45 0.62
CA ASP A 66 5.18 6.46 1.63
C ASP A 66 5.48 7.90 1.17
N SER A 67 6.19 8.09 0.04
CA SER A 67 6.50 9.43 -0.46
C SER A 67 5.28 10.15 -1.02
N GLN A 68 4.25 9.39 -1.45
CA GLN A 68 2.98 9.92 -1.95
C GLN A 68 1.80 9.07 -1.44
N PRO A 69 1.27 9.37 -0.24
CA PRO A 69 0.23 8.55 0.41
C PRO A 69 -1.04 8.33 -0.42
N PHE A 70 -1.37 9.28 -1.30
CA PHE A 70 -2.53 9.16 -2.19
C PHE A 70 -2.33 8.16 -3.34
N ILE A 71 -1.08 7.96 -3.80
CA ILE A 71 -0.77 6.90 -4.78
C ILE A 71 -0.87 5.55 -4.10
N SER A 72 -0.24 5.39 -2.93
CA SER A 72 -0.34 4.17 -2.11
C SER A 72 -1.81 3.77 -1.89
N THR A 73 -2.65 4.73 -1.49
CA THR A 73 -4.09 4.52 -1.30
C THR A 73 -4.82 4.06 -2.56
N ARG A 74 -4.52 4.68 -3.70
CA ARG A 74 -5.15 4.33 -5.00
C ARG A 74 -4.69 2.96 -5.47
N SER A 75 -3.41 2.66 -5.31
CA SER A 75 -2.84 1.36 -5.68
C SER A 75 -3.46 0.24 -4.88
N GLU A 76 -3.59 0.41 -3.57
CA GLU A 76 -4.25 -0.56 -2.69
C GLU A 76 -5.70 -0.82 -3.08
N LYS A 77 -6.46 0.26 -3.36
CA LYS A 77 -7.84 0.12 -3.80
C LYS A 77 -7.95 -0.66 -5.12
N LEU A 78 -7.08 -0.39 -6.08
CA LEU A 78 -7.05 -1.11 -7.36
C LEU A 78 -6.68 -2.58 -7.19
N LEU A 79 -5.79 -2.90 -6.24
CA LEU A 79 -5.42 -4.29 -5.95
C LEU A 79 -6.60 -5.15 -5.49
N LEU A 80 -7.67 -4.56 -4.92
CA LEU A 80 -8.87 -5.30 -4.53
C LEU A 80 -9.55 -5.99 -5.73
N GLU A 81 -9.48 -5.42 -6.93
CA GLU A 81 -9.99 -6.04 -8.17
C GLU A 81 -9.20 -7.31 -8.54
N PHE A 82 -7.93 -7.37 -8.14
CA PHE A 82 -7.00 -8.46 -8.41
C PHE A 82 -6.82 -9.41 -7.22
N ALA A 83 -7.63 -9.30 -6.18
CA ALA A 83 -7.49 -10.06 -4.94
C ALA A 83 -7.52 -11.60 -5.13
N ALA A 84 -8.07 -12.09 -6.25
CA ALA A 84 -8.04 -13.51 -6.60
C ALA A 84 -6.66 -14.05 -6.98
N ARG A 85 -5.67 -13.19 -7.18
CA ARG A 85 -4.27 -13.57 -7.39
C ARG A 85 -3.60 -13.81 -6.05
N ASP A 86 -2.88 -14.91 -5.92
CA ASP A 86 -2.26 -15.34 -4.66
C ASP A 86 -1.34 -14.27 -4.06
N GLU A 87 -0.49 -13.65 -4.88
CA GLU A 87 0.43 -12.60 -4.45
C GLU A 87 -0.29 -11.33 -3.96
N VAL A 88 -1.48 -11.06 -4.51
CA VAL A 88 -2.30 -9.91 -4.09
C VAL A 88 -3.03 -10.26 -2.80
N SER A 89 -3.70 -11.41 -2.73
CA SER A 89 -4.36 -11.87 -1.50
C SER A 89 -3.38 -11.89 -0.33
N ALA A 90 -2.19 -12.45 -0.52
CA ALA A 90 -1.15 -12.50 0.51
C ALA A 90 -0.71 -11.08 0.96
N ALA A 91 -0.60 -10.14 0.03
CA ALA A 91 -0.26 -8.75 0.34
C ALA A 91 -1.35 -8.05 1.16
N LEU A 92 -2.62 -8.18 0.75
CA LEU A 92 -3.78 -7.60 1.45
C LEU A 92 -3.92 -8.18 2.88
N GLU A 93 -3.73 -9.50 3.02
CA GLU A 93 -3.75 -10.15 4.33
C GLU A 93 -2.61 -9.67 5.23
N ALA A 94 -1.39 -9.52 4.68
CA ALA A 94 -0.25 -9.00 5.42
C ALA A 94 -0.53 -7.58 5.95
N ASP A 95 -1.17 -6.75 5.14
CA ASP A 95 -1.51 -5.36 5.51
C ASP A 95 -2.52 -5.28 6.63
N LEU A 96 -3.53 -6.14 6.61
CA LEU A 96 -4.50 -6.23 7.70
C LEU A 96 -3.84 -6.68 9.01
N ARG A 97 -2.78 -7.49 8.95
CA ARG A 97 -2.06 -8.00 10.12
C ARG A 97 -0.99 -7.03 10.64
N ASP A 98 -0.41 -6.20 9.78
CA ASP A 98 0.69 -5.29 10.12
C ASP A 98 0.18 -4.00 10.80
N PRO A 99 0.58 -3.72 12.06
CA PRO A 99 0.23 -2.49 12.76
C PRO A 99 0.68 -1.21 12.03
N GLU A 100 1.84 -1.23 11.38
CA GLU A 100 2.41 -0.07 10.67
C GLU A 100 1.62 0.27 9.41
N MET A 101 0.86 -0.69 8.88
CA MET A 101 0.07 -0.55 7.66
C MET A 101 -1.39 -0.15 7.95
N ALA A 102 -1.61 0.65 9.01
CA ALA A 102 -2.94 1.08 9.43
C ALA A 102 -3.71 1.80 8.31
N GLY A 103 -3.05 2.61 7.49
CA GLY A 103 -3.68 3.28 6.35
C GLY A 103 -4.25 2.30 5.33
N LEU A 104 -3.46 1.30 4.92
CA LEU A 104 -3.83 0.29 3.93
C LEU A 104 -4.93 -0.63 4.45
N ALA A 105 -4.80 -1.11 5.69
CA ALA A 105 -5.83 -1.90 6.34
C ALA A 105 -7.20 -1.20 6.37
N ARG A 106 -7.23 0.13 6.55
CA ARG A 106 -8.48 0.91 6.55
C ARG A 106 -9.13 0.91 5.18
N ILE A 107 -8.33 1.03 4.12
CA ILE A 107 -8.81 0.98 2.72
C ILE A 107 -9.45 -0.38 2.45
N ILE A 108 -8.78 -1.48 2.84
CA ILE A 108 -9.32 -2.83 2.66
C ILE A 108 -10.67 -2.98 3.38
N ALA A 109 -10.80 -2.53 4.62
CA ALA A 109 -12.06 -2.63 5.36
C ALA A 109 -13.18 -1.77 4.76
N VAL A 110 -12.87 -0.56 4.29
CA VAL A 110 -13.85 0.37 3.70
C VAL A 110 -14.34 -0.11 2.34
N TYR A 111 -13.45 -0.64 1.50
CA TYR A 111 -13.73 -1.06 0.13
C TYR A 111 -13.84 -2.58 -0.03
N ILE A 112 -14.09 -3.30 1.06
CA ILE A 112 -14.15 -4.78 1.06
C ILE A 112 -15.13 -5.31 0.01
N ASP A 113 -16.20 -4.57 -0.29
CA ASP A 113 -17.22 -4.98 -1.24
C ASP A 113 -16.75 -4.95 -2.71
N ASP A 114 -15.63 -4.28 -2.98
CA ASP A 114 -15.01 -4.22 -4.30
C ASP A 114 -14.22 -5.50 -4.61
N VAL A 115 -13.94 -6.38 -3.61
CA VAL A 115 -13.24 -7.66 -3.78
C VAL A 115 -14.14 -8.69 -4.49
N PRO A 116 -13.93 -9.04 -5.77
CA PRO A 116 -14.93 -9.79 -6.54
C PRO A 116 -15.21 -11.20 -6.01
N ASN A 117 -14.18 -11.88 -5.50
CA ASN A 117 -14.29 -13.24 -4.97
C ASN A 117 -14.90 -13.23 -3.54
N PRO A 118 -16.08 -13.85 -3.32
CA PRO A 118 -16.74 -13.85 -2.00
C PRO A 118 -15.94 -14.55 -0.88
N GLU A 119 -15.17 -15.59 -1.20
CA GLU A 119 -14.38 -16.32 -0.22
C GLU A 119 -13.25 -15.45 0.32
N ILE A 120 -12.49 -14.83 -0.59
CA ILE A 120 -11.39 -13.92 -0.25
C ILE A 120 -11.93 -12.70 0.50
N ARG A 121 -13.06 -12.15 0.04
CA ARG A 121 -13.77 -11.05 0.72
C ARG A 121 -14.08 -11.38 2.18
N ARG A 122 -14.61 -12.58 2.45
CA ARG A 122 -14.93 -13.03 3.81
C ARG A 122 -13.68 -13.22 4.65
N ASN A 123 -12.61 -13.78 4.08
CA ASN A 123 -11.34 -13.96 4.79
C ASN A 123 -10.72 -12.61 5.18
N LEU A 124 -10.66 -11.66 4.26
CA LEU A 124 -10.19 -10.30 4.55
C LEU A 124 -11.09 -9.59 5.57
N ALA A 125 -12.41 -9.75 5.49
CA ALA A 125 -13.34 -9.20 6.48
C ALA A 125 -13.11 -9.79 7.88
N LEU A 126 -12.87 -11.10 7.97
CA LEU A 126 -12.53 -11.76 9.23
C LEU A 126 -11.24 -11.17 9.81
N LEU A 127 -10.20 -11.01 9.00
CA LEU A 127 -8.95 -10.39 9.43
C LEU A 127 -9.14 -8.94 9.90
N ALA A 128 -9.97 -8.15 9.22
CA ALA A 128 -10.31 -6.80 9.64
C ALA A 128 -11.05 -6.77 10.99
N ILE A 129 -11.99 -7.70 11.21
CA ILE A 129 -12.65 -7.88 12.51
C ILE A 129 -11.63 -8.25 13.58
N GLU A 130 -10.74 -9.21 13.31
CA GLU A 130 -9.71 -9.63 14.25
C GLU A 130 -8.68 -8.53 14.55
N ARG A 131 -8.37 -7.66 13.58
CA ARG A 131 -7.56 -6.46 13.83
C ARG A 131 -8.28 -5.51 14.78
N SER A 132 -9.58 -5.25 14.57
CA SER A 132 -10.35 -4.31 15.39
C SER A 132 -10.44 -4.68 16.88
N LYS A 133 -10.27 -5.97 17.21
CA LYS A 133 -10.20 -6.45 18.59
C LYS A 133 -8.88 -6.10 19.28
N ARG A 134 -7.82 -5.92 18.50
CA ARG A 134 -6.44 -5.66 18.97
C ARG A 134 -6.04 -4.18 18.83
N ASP A 135 -6.64 -3.49 17.88
CA ASP A 135 -6.43 -2.08 17.57
C ASP A 135 -7.77 -1.33 17.68
N SER A 136 -7.96 -0.63 18.79
CA SER A 136 -9.18 0.14 19.04
C SER A 136 -9.38 1.31 18.07
N ALA A 137 -8.28 1.85 17.51
CA ALA A 137 -8.35 2.89 16.49
C ALA A 137 -8.85 2.35 15.14
N PHE A 138 -8.75 1.04 14.92
CA PHE A 138 -9.26 0.37 13.72
C PHE A 138 -10.77 0.04 13.78
N LEU A 139 -11.36 -0.01 14.98
CA LEU A 139 -12.75 -0.40 15.20
C LEU A 139 -13.78 0.37 14.36
N PRO A 140 -13.70 1.70 14.16
CA PRO A 140 -14.65 2.42 13.33
C PRO A 140 -14.73 1.92 11.89
N TYR A 141 -13.61 1.47 11.32
CA TYR A 141 -13.53 0.96 9.96
C TYR A 141 -14.14 -0.45 9.87
N ALA A 142 -13.81 -1.33 10.82
CA ALA A 142 -14.40 -2.67 10.90
C ALA A 142 -15.91 -2.64 11.15
N ARG A 143 -16.44 -1.64 11.88
CA ARG A 143 -17.89 -1.47 12.06
C ARG A 143 -18.63 -1.24 10.74
N GLY A 144 -17.99 -0.65 9.74
CA GLY A 144 -18.54 -0.48 8.39
C GLY A 144 -18.95 -1.80 7.74
N LEU A 145 -18.28 -2.91 8.09
CA LEU A 145 -18.58 -4.25 7.57
C LEU A 145 -20.01 -4.71 7.87
N LYS A 146 -20.67 -4.18 8.92
CA LYS A 146 -22.09 -4.46 9.22
C LYS A 146 -23.04 -4.02 8.10
N GLY A 147 -22.59 -3.12 7.23
CA GLY A 147 -23.32 -2.61 6.06
C GLY A 147 -22.90 -3.24 4.73
N SER A 148 -22.02 -4.25 4.73
CA SER A 148 -21.55 -4.92 3.51
C SER A 148 -22.71 -5.48 2.67
N LYS A 149 -22.55 -5.43 1.34
CA LYS A 149 -23.44 -6.05 0.36
C LYS A 149 -23.36 -7.58 0.40
N ASP A 150 -22.25 -8.16 0.86
CA ASP A 150 -22.17 -9.59 1.16
C ASP A 150 -22.83 -9.88 2.51
N LYS A 151 -23.99 -10.56 2.46
CA LYS A 151 -24.77 -10.92 3.65
C LYS A 151 -23.95 -11.68 4.69
N ALA A 152 -23.04 -12.56 4.26
CA ALA A 152 -22.21 -13.35 5.17
C ALA A 152 -21.20 -12.46 5.92
N VAL A 153 -20.58 -11.50 5.21
CA VAL A 153 -19.69 -10.50 5.83
C VAL A 153 -20.47 -9.63 6.83
N ALA A 154 -21.64 -9.12 6.42
CA ALA A 154 -22.47 -8.29 7.28
C ALA A 154 -22.93 -9.02 8.54
N GLU A 155 -23.34 -10.28 8.41
CA GLU A 155 -23.75 -11.12 9.55
C GLU A 155 -22.56 -11.39 10.49
N MET A 156 -21.41 -11.76 9.95
CA MET A 156 -20.18 -11.99 10.72
C MET A 156 -19.80 -10.74 11.53
N ALA A 157 -19.80 -9.57 10.88
CA ALA A 157 -19.48 -8.30 11.54
C ALA A 157 -20.50 -7.90 12.62
N ARG A 158 -21.80 -8.15 12.40
CA ARG A 158 -22.84 -7.91 13.42
C ARG A 158 -22.64 -8.80 14.64
N LYS A 159 -22.32 -10.08 14.44
CA LYS A 159 -22.07 -11.00 15.56
C LYS A 159 -20.82 -10.63 16.36
N ALA A 160 -19.76 -10.21 15.68
CA ALA A 160 -18.45 -9.99 16.30
C ALA A 160 -18.25 -8.59 16.92
N LEU A 161 -18.99 -7.58 16.45
CA LEU A 161 -18.75 -6.16 16.80
C LEU A 161 -19.96 -5.49 17.47
N ASN A 162 -20.92 -6.27 17.96
CA ASN A 162 -22.06 -5.80 18.76
C ASN A 162 -21.77 -5.92 20.24
#